data_AF-A0A662E6N8-F1
#
_entry.id   AF-A0A662E6N8-F1
#
_cell.length_a   1.000
_cell.length_b   1.000
_cell.length_c   1.000
_cell.angle_alpha   90.00
_cell.angle_beta   90.00
_cell.angle_gamma   90.00
#
_symmetry.space_group_name_H-M   'P 1'
#
loop_
_entity.id
_entity.type
_entity.pdbx_description
1 polymer ?
#
loop_
_entity_poly.entity_id
_entity_poly.type
_entity_poly.pdbx_seq_one_letter_code
_entity_poly.pdbx_strand_id
1 'polypeptide(L)'
;MRVEAHATVVEGPTTTFVLPVDAAERAGHPVPVRLAWLSLTVQSSLEAVGLTAAVSAMLTAEGIPCNVLAGYYHDHLLVPIERVNDAIRVLTT
;
A
#
# COMPACT_ATOMS: atom_id res chain seq x y z
N MET A 1 20.12 -3.20 -14.74
CA MET A 1 18.69 -3.58 -14.75
C MET A 1 17.99 -2.62 -13.80
N ARG A 2 17.26 -1.63 -14.33
CA ARG A 2 16.48 -0.72 -13.49
C ARG A 2 15.32 -1.54 -12.97
N VAL A 3 15.35 -1.93 -11.70
CA VAL A 3 14.16 -2.53 -11.08
C VAL A 3 13.13 -1.41 -11.05
N GLU A 4 12.06 -1.52 -11.84
CA GLU A 4 10.98 -0.54 -11.80
C GLU A 4 10.23 -0.73 -10.47
N ALA A 5 10.62 0.06 -9.48
CA ALA A 5 9.89 0.14 -8.23
C ALA A 5 8.47 0.61 -8.50
N HIS A 6 7.48 0.00 -7.84
CA HIS A 6 6.10 0.46 -7.92
C HIS A 6 5.92 1.80 -7.21
N ALA A 7 6.72 2.07 -6.17
CA ALA A 7 6.79 3.37 -5.52
C ALA A 7 8.19 3.62 -4.95
N THR A 8 8.56 4.90 -4.84
CA THR A 8 9.80 5.36 -4.23
C THR A 8 9.49 6.55 -3.32
N VAL A 9 10.01 6.52 -2.09
CA VAL A 9 9.90 7.61 -1.13
C VAL A 9 11.31 8.01 -0.70
N VAL A 10 11.67 9.29 -0.90
CA VAL A 10 12.96 9.83 -0.48
C VAL A 10 12.80 10.45 0.91
N GLU A 11 13.54 9.93 1.87
CA GLU A 11 13.44 10.26 3.29
C GLU A 11 14.79 10.80 3.78
N GLY A 12 15.14 12.00 3.31
CA GLY A 12 16.45 12.59 3.59
C GLY A 12 17.58 11.76 2.96
N PRO A 13 18.52 11.18 3.75
CA PRO A 13 19.61 10.37 3.21
C PRO A 13 19.18 8.96 2.80
N THR A 14 17.97 8.51 3.17
CA THR A 14 17.47 7.17 2.87
C THR A 14 16.42 7.20 1.77
N THR A 15 16.26 6.07 1.08
CA THR A 15 15.21 5.89 0.08
C THR A 15 14.50 4.58 0.37
N THR A 16 13.18 4.66 0.55
CA THR A 16 12.30 3.50 0.68
C THR A 16 11.78 3.13 -0.71
N PHE A 17 11.93 1.87 -1.07
CA PHE A 17 11.41 1.30 -2.33
C PHE A 17 10.30 0.32 -2.03
N VAL A 18 9.19 0.43 -2.78
CA VAL A 18 8.17 -0.61 -2.84
C VAL A 18 8.39 -1.40 -4.12
N LEU A 19 8.75 -2.68 -3.96
CA LEU A 19 9.21 -3.55 -5.05
C LEU A 19 8.34 -4.81 -5.13
N PRO A 20 8.20 -5.40 -6.32
CA PRO A 20 7.88 -6.82 -6.44
C PRO A 20 8.85 -7.66 -5.61
N VAL A 21 8.33 -8.66 -4.88
CA VAL A 21 9.14 -9.47 -3.96
C VAL A 21 10.29 -10.18 -4.67
N ASP A 22 10.01 -10.76 -5.84
CA ASP A 22 11.00 -11.43 -6.68
C ASP A 22 12.10 -10.47 -7.15
N ALA A 23 11.77 -9.21 -7.37
CA ALA A 23 12.73 -8.19 -7.75
C ALA A 23 13.61 -7.75 -6.57
N ALA A 24 13.04 -7.63 -5.37
CA ALA A 24 13.80 -7.38 -4.14
C ALA A 24 14.78 -8.53 -3.84
N GLU A 25 14.31 -9.78 -3.97
CA GLU A 25 15.12 -10.98 -3.79
C GLU A 25 16.28 -11.05 -4.80
N ARG A 26 16.02 -10.80 -6.10
CA ARG A 26 17.07 -10.75 -7.14
C ARG A 26 18.11 -9.65 -6.91
N ALA A 27 17.70 -8.54 -6.31
CA ALA A 27 18.59 -7.42 -5.99
C ALA A 27 19.37 -7.62 -4.68
N GLY A 28 19.12 -8.71 -3.94
CA GLY A 28 19.75 -8.98 -2.65
C GLY A 28 19.26 -8.05 -1.53
N HIS A 29 18.09 -7.43 -1.69
CA HIS A 29 17.48 -6.61 -0.66
C HIS A 29 16.74 -7.49 0.37
N PRO A 30 16.81 -7.15 1.68
CA PRO A 30 16.02 -7.83 2.68
C PRO A 30 14.52 -7.58 2.44
N VAL A 31 13.70 -8.62 2.60
CA VAL A 31 12.23 -8.56 2.51
C VAL A 31 11.64 -8.84 3.90
N PRO A 32 11.67 -7.87 4.83
CA PRO A 32 11.24 -8.08 6.21
C PRO A 32 9.72 -8.30 6.31
N VAL A 33 8.96 -7.76 5.37
CA VAL A 33 7.50 -7.86 5.31
C VAL A 33 7.07 -8.12 3.87
N ARG A 34 6.05 -8.97 3.69
CA ARG A 34 5.36 -9.15 2.41
C ARG A 34 4.01 -8.45 2.50
N LEU A 35 3.76 -7.55 1.56
CA LEU A 35 2.55 -6.74 1.55
C LEU A 35 1.74 -7.04 0.30
N ALA A 36 0.42 -7.10 0.45
CA ALA A 36 -0.52 -7.06 -0.67
C ALA A 36 -0.77 -5.60 -1.08
N TRP A 37 -0.83 -5.37 -2.38
CA TRP A 37 -1.16 -4.08 -2.97
C TRP A 37 -2.64 -4.05 -3.35
N LEU A 38 -3.42 -3.21 -2.69
CA LEU A 38 -4.83 -2.97 -3.00
C LEU A 38 -4.97 -1.56 -3.59
N SER A 39 -5.68 -1.42 -4.71
CA SER A 39 -5.96 -0.11 -5.32
C SER A 39 -7.41 0.28 -5.07
N LEU A 40 -7.65 1.46 -4.53
CA LEU A 40 -8.99 2.00 -4.33
C LEU A 40 -9.51 2.58 -5.64
N THR A 41 -10.49 1.92 -6.25
CA THR A 41 -11.07 2.34 -7.55
C THR A 41 -12.19 3.36 -7.41
N VAL A 42 -12.48 3.84 -6.19
CA VAL A 42 -13.47 4.88 -5.96
C VAL A 42 -12.96 6.18 -6.61
N GLN A 43 -13.77 6.80 -7.47
CA GLN A 43 -13.51 8.16 -7.95
C GLN A 43 -13.76 9.15 -6.79
N SER A 44 -12.85 9.20 -5.83
CA SER A 44 -12.68 10.40 -5.04
C SER A 44 -12.05 11.44 -5.96
N SER A 45 -12.66 12.62 -6.09
CA SER A 45 -11.87 13.77 -6.54
C SER A 45 -10.64 13.88 -5.64
N LEU A 46 -9.54 14.43 -6.14
CA LEU A 46 -8.32 14.70 -5.36
C LEU A 46 -8.61 15.57 -4.09
N GLU A 47 -9.82 16.11 -4.00
CA GLU A 47 -10.36 16.97 -2.95
C GLU A 47 -11.35 16.26 -2.00
N ALA A 48 -11.59 14.96 -2.14
CA ALA A 48 -12.52 14.23 -1.27
C ALA A 48 -11.92 14.08 0.14
N VAL A 49 -12.15 15.09 0.97
CA VAL A 49 -11.80 15.07 2.39
C VAL A 49 -12.51 13.89 3.05
N GLY A 50 -11.74 12.92 3.54
CA GLY A 50 -12.24 11.85 4.41
C GLY A 50 -12.11 10.42 3.88
N LEU A 51 -11.76 10.19 2.60
CA LEU A 51 -11.60 8.81 2.10
C LEU A 51 -10.52 8.04 2.88
N THR A 52 -9.31 8.61 3.00
CA THR A 52 -8.21 7.99 3.74
C THR A 52 -8.59 7.74 5.21
N ALA A 53 -9.33 8.66 5.82
CA ALA A 53 -9.79 8.52 7.20
C ALA A 53 -10.81 7.38 7.36
N ALA A 54 -11.80 7.29 6.46
CA ALA A 54 -12.79 6.22 6.45
C ALA A 54 -12.15 4.85 6.24
N VAL A 55 -11.27 4.73 5.25
CA VAL A 55 -10.51 3.50 4.97
C VAL A 55 -9.65 3.08 6.17
N SER A 56 -8.92 4.03 6.77
CA SER A 56 -8.09 3.76 7.94
C SER A 56 -8.93 3.31 9.13
N ALA A 57 -10.10 3.92 9.36
CA ALA A 57 -11.00 3.54 10.45
C ALA A 57 -11.52 2.11 10.27
N MET A 58 -11.95 1.75 9.06
CA MET A 58 -12.44 0.40 8.75
C MET A 58 -11.38 -0.67 8.99
N LEU A 59 -10.15 -0.46 8.49
CA LEU A 59 -9.04 -1.41 8.70
C LEU A 59 -8.58 -1.48 10.17
N THR A 60 -8.58 -0.34 10.86
CA THR A 60 -8.22 -0.27 12.29
C THR A 60 -9.21 -1.05 13.16
N ALA A 61 -10.50 -0.99 12.86
CA ALA A 61 -11.53 -1.73 13.60
C ALA A 61 -11.30 -3.25 13.58
N GLU A 62 -10.61 -3.76 12.56
CA GLU A 62 -10.30 -5.19 12.36
C GLU A 62 -8.83 -5.52 12.69
N GLY A 63 -8.10 -4.55 13.27
CA GLY A 63 -6.70 -4.68 13.63
C GLY A 63 -5.79 -4.96 12.44
N ILE A 64 -6.10 -4.41 11.26
CA ILE A 64 -5.31 -4.58 10.04
C ILE A 64 -4.39 -3.36 9.86
N PRO A 65 -3.06 -3.51 9.95
CA PRO A 65 -2.15 -2.41 9.65
C PRO A 65 -2.18 -2.11 8.14
N CYS A 66 -2.08 -0.83 7.79
CA CYS A 66 -2.14 -0.37 6.42
C CYS A 66 -1.23 0.84 6.21
N ASN A 67 -0.38 0.77 5.18
CA ASN A 67 0.37 1.92 4.69
C ASN A 67 -0.30 2.43 3.41
N VAL A 68 -0.53 3.73 3.32
CA VAL A 68 -1.21 4.35 2.17
C VAL A 68 -0.18 5.01 1.27
N LEU A 69 -0.29 4.77 -0.04
CA LEU A 69 0.41 5.50 -1.09
C LEU A 69 -0.62 6.26 -1.92
N ALA A 70 -0.62 7.59 -1.81
CA ALA A 70 -1.51 8.43 -2.60
C ALA A 70 -0.99 8.51 -4.05
N GLY A 71 -1.76 7.98 -4.99
CA GLY A 71 -1.51 8.10 -6.42
C GLY A 71 -2.31 9.25 -7.03
N TYR A 72 -1.96 9.65 -8.25
CA TYR A 72 -2.71 10.70 -8.96
C TYR A 72 -4.16 10.28 -9.25
N TYR A 73 -4.37 9.01 -9.62
CA TYR A 73 -5.69 8.47 -9.97
C TYR A 73 -6.37 7.74 -8.81
N HIS A 74 -5.60 7.00 -8.02
CA HIS A 74 -6.09 6.11 -7.01
C HIS A 74 -5.15 6.12 -5.80
N ASP A 75 -5.72 6.02 -4.62
CA ASP A 75 -4.97 5.64 -3.43
C ASP A 75 -4.68 4.14 -3.46
N HIS A 76 -3.49 3.78 -3.02
CA HIS A 76 -3.05 2.39 -2.90
C HIS A 76 -2.79 2.05 -1.45
N LEU A 77 -3.27 0.89 -1.02
CA LEU A 77 -3.14 0.39 0.33
C LEU A 77 -2.19 -0.81 0.32
N LEU A 78 -1.21 -0.77 1.23
CA LEU A 78 -0.31 -1.88 1.49
C LEU A 78 -0.69 -2.52 2.83
N VAL A 79 -1.19 -3.74 2.78
CA VAL A 79 -1.59 -4.53 3.95
C VAL A 79 -0.75 -5.81 4.03
N PRO A 80 -0.56 -6.45 5.20
CA PRO A 80 0.10 -7.75 5.28
C PRO A 80 -0.54 -8.76 4.33
N ILE A 81 0.29 -9.52 3.60
CA ILE A 81 -0.21 -10.46 2.57
C ILE A 81 -1.16 -11.51 3.18
N GLU A 82 -0.95 -11.88 4.43
CA GLU A 82 -1.77 -12.85 5.17
C GLU A 82 -3.16 -12.29 5.54
N ARG A 83 -3.32 -10.96 5.53
CA ARG A 83 -4.57 -10.25 5.88
C ARG A 83 -5.30 -9.68 4.66
N VAL A 84 -4.83 -9.98 3.44
CA VAL A 84 -5.39 -9.40 2.20
C VAL A 84 -6.89 -9.65 2.04
N ASN A 85 -7.34 -10.88 2.32
CA ASN A 85 -8.75 -11.25 2.18
C ASN A 85 -9.63 -10.55 3.22
N ASP A 86 -9.12 -10.40 4.46
CA ASP A 86 -9.82 -9.65 5.50
C ASP A 86 -9.94 -8.18 5.13
N ALA A 87 -8.85 -7.58 4.61
CA ALA A 87 -8.86 -6.20 4.15
C ALA A 87 -9.86 -5.98 3.01
N ILE A 88 -9.89 -6.87 2.01
CA ILE A 88 -10.87 -6.80 0.91
C ILE A 88 -12.29 -6.88 1.48
N ARG A 89 -12.59 -7.89 2.32
CA ARG A 89 -13.93 -8.07 2.93
C ARG A 89 -14.42 -6.79 3.62
N VAL A 90 -13.55 -6.17 4.39
CA VAL A 90 -13.87 -4.98 5.19
C VAL A 90 -14.06 -3.73 4.31
N LEU A 91 -13.30 -3.60 3.23
CA LEU A 91 -13.36 -2.44 2.33
C LEU A 91 -14.46 -2.53 1.27
N THR A 92 -15.07 -3.70 1.08
CA THR A 92 -16.16 -3.92 0.11
C THR A 92 -17.52 -4.13 0.77
N THR A 93 -17.63 -3.87 2.07
CA THR A 93 -18.92 -3.91 2.79
C THR A 93 -19.68 -2.61 2.55
#